data_AF-A0A930MNP8-F1
#
_entry.id   AF-A0A930MNP8-F1
#
_cell.length_a   1.000
_cell.length_b   1.000
_cell.length_c   1.000
_cell.angle_alpha   90.00
_cell.angle_beta   90.00
_cell.angle_gamma   90.00
#
_symmetry.space_group_name_H-M   'P 1'
#
loop_
_entity.id
_entity.type
_entity.pdbx_description
1 polymer ?
#
loop_
_entity_poly.entity_id
_entity_poly.type
_entity_poly.pdbx_seq_one_letter_code
_entity_poly.pdbx_strand_id
1 'polypeptide(L)'
;MSTETLTVNGGKAGEKKTILLPSRPKKRLFIGMLLLVTLLAAVLLFGIWYIGVPGLERIQPLLPWAIGALLTGAVLLSFFGIFNMVLAVAGLPYLPWMKRQTYELINLLFPAAVRLGALFGVKRRRLEGSFIAVSNLLFHRMHIRVPADRLLVVTPHCLQLASCPHKVTRDPNNCKRCGGCNIGDLVTLSEEMGFHFFVATGGTLARQVVYNTRPKAVLAIACERDLMSGIQDVFPLPAVGVLNIRPNGPCYNTSVDMAEVRRQLEEIIEPNPKDT
;
A
#
# COMPACT_ATOMS: atom_id res chain seq x y z
N MET A 1 -8.65 -15.09 16.54
CA MET A 1 -8.44 -13.69 16.96
C MET A 1 -7.17 -13.71 17.79
N SER A 2 -6.02 -13.33 17.24
CA SER A 2 -4.78 -13.22 18.00
C SER A 2 -4.59 -11.74 18.40
N THR A 3 -4.86 -11.43 19.66
CA THR A 3 -4.57 -10.12 20.24
C THR A 3 -3.08 -10.09 20.54
N GLU A 4 -2.27 -9.69 19.57
CA GLU A 4 -0.84 -9.45 19.80
C GLU A 4 -0.67 -8.16 20.61
N THR A 5 -0.08 -8.28 21.78
CA THR A 5 0.41 -7.16 22.58
C THR A 5 1.82 -6.81 22.11
N LEU A 6 2.05 -5.54 21.76
CA LEU A 6 3.38 -5.04 21.42
C LEU A 6 3.82 -3.94 22.39
N THR A 7 5.07 -4.02 22.83
CA THR A 7 5.71 -2.97 23.63
C THR A 7 6.41 -1.99 22.69
N VAL A 8 5.93 -0.75 22.67
CA VAL A 8 6.40 0.31 21.77
C VAL A 8 7.00 1.48 22.54
N ASN A 9 7.76 2.33 21.84
CA ASN A 9 8.30 3.55 22.43
C ASN A 9 7.16 4.54 22.77
N GLY A 10 7.28 5.19 23.94
CA GLY A 10 6.32 6.13 24.49
C GLY A 10 6.49 7.57 23.96
N GLY A 11 5.93 8.53 24.68
CA GLY A 11 6.00 9.94 24.30
C GLY A 11 7.29 10.64 24.73
N LYS A 12 8.05 10.03 25.64
CA LYS A 12 9.34 10.50 26.15
C LYS A 12 10.44 9.46 25.92
N ALA A 13 11.70 9.91 25.85
CA ALA A 13 12.84 9.02 25.72
C ALA A 13 12.89 8.04 26.91
N GLY A 14 13.05 6.74 26.62
CA GLY A 14 13.06 5.66 27.62
C GLY A 14 11.67 5.20 28.10
N GLU A 15 10.59 5.91 27.78
CA GLU A 15 9.23 5.48 28.09
C GLU A 15 8.81 4.31 27.17
N LYS A 16 8.24 3.25 27.73
CA LYS A 16 7.66 2.12 26.98
C LYS A 16 6.17 2.04 27.24
N LYS A 17 5.37 1.81 26.20
CA LYS A 17 3.92 1.57 26.30
C LYS A 17 3.59 0.22 25.69
N THR A 18 2.86 -0.59 26.43
CA THR A 18 2.27 -1.82 25.89
C THR A 18 0.92 -1.46 25.28
N ILE A 19 0.73 -1.79 24.01
CA ILE A 19 -0.52 -1.53 23.30
C ILE A 19 -1.10 -2.83 22.74
N LEU A 20 -2.42 -2.88 22.67
CA LEU A 20 -3.14 -3.90 21.92
C LEU A 20 -3.18 -3.49 20.45
N LEU A 21 -2.65 -4.33 19.57
CA LEU A 21 -2.71 -4.04 18.14
C LEU A 21 -4.17 -4.11 17.65
N PRO A 22 -4.61 -3.14 16.82
CA PRO A 22 -5.91 -3.26 16.17
C PRO A 22 -5.93 -4.51 15.28
N SER A 23 -7.06 -5.23 15.28
CA SER A 23 -7.20 -6.49 14.54
C SER A 23 -6.77 -6.32 13.07
N ARG A 24 -6.00 -7.29 12.54
CA ARG A 24 -5.55 -7.28 11.14
C ARG A 24 -6.73 -7.00 10.18
N PRO A 25 -6.56 -6.10 9.20
CA PRO A 25 -7.64 -5.70 8.31
C PRO A 25 -8.19 -6.89 7.51
N LYS A 26 -9.51 -7.03 7.47
CA LYS A 26 -10.18 -8.15 6.79
C LYS A 26 -10.15 -7.93 5.28
N LYS A 27 -9.26 -8.65 4.59
CA LYS A 27 -9.11 -8.66 3.11
C LYS A 27 -10.45 -8.76 2.36
N ARG A 28 -11.40 -9.55 2.89
CA ARG A 28 -12.73 -9.79 2.32
C ARG A 28 -13.59 -8.52 2.17
N LEU A 29 -13.39 -7.52 3.04
CA LEU A 29 -14.19 -6.28 3.03
C LEU A 29 -13.85 -5.40 1.82
N PHE A 30 -12.56 -5.33 1.44
CA PHE A 30 -12.14 -4.57 0.27
C PHE A 30 -12.66 -5.20 -1.03
N ILE A 31 -12.55 -6.52 -1.17
CA ILE A 31 -13.04 -7.27 -2.33
C ILE A 31 -14.55 -7.12 -2.49
N GLY A 32 -15.32 -7.25 -1.39
CA GLY A 32 -16.77 -7.09 -1.43
C GLY A 32 -17.19 -5.70 -1.89
N MET A 33 -16.51 -4.65 -1.40
CA MET A 33 -16.77 -3.28 -1.83
C MET A 33 -16.46 -3.09 -3.32
N LEU A 34 -15.35 -3.66 -3.79
CA LEU A 34 -14.89 -3.51 -5.16
C LEU A 34 -15.82 -4.23 -6.16
N LEU A 35 -16.31 -5.43 -5.81
CA LEU A 35 -17.36 -6.13 -6.56
C LEU A 35 -18.66 -5.30 -6.65
N LEU A 36 -19.08 -4.69 -5.54
CA LEU A 36 -20.27 -3.84 -5.52
C LEU A 36 -20.11 -2.61 -6.42
N VAL A 37 -18.95 -1.95 -6.38
CA VAL A 37 -18.65 -0.78 -7.25
C VAL A 37 -18.76 -1.18 -8.72
N THR A 38 -18.20 -2.31 -9.09
CA THR A 38 -18.20 -2.78 -10.49
C THR A 38 -19.58 -3.19 -10.96
N LEU A 39 -20.38 -3.81 -10.09
CA LEU A 39 -21.78 -4.11 -10.39
C LEU A 39 -22.58 -2.83 -10.65
N LEU A 40 -22.45 -1.83 -9.77
CA LEU A 40 -23.14 -0.54 -9.92
C LEU A 40 -22.68 0.20 -11.18
N ALA A 41 -21.38 0.19 -11.49
CA ALA A 41 -20.84 0.76 -12.72
C ALA A 41 -21.38 0.06 -13.97
N ALA A 42 -21.47 -1.28 -13.96
CA ALA A 42 -22.03 -2.04 -15.07
C ALA A 42 -23.51 -1.71 -15.32
N VAL A 43 -24.32 -1.61 -14.26
CA VAL A 43 -25.73 -1.20 -14.35
C VAL A 43 -25.86 0.21 -14.90
N LEU A 44 -25.01 1.14 -14.46
CA LEU A 44 -25.02 2.53 -14.92
C LEU A 44 -24.62 2.63 -16.39
N LEU A 45 -23.55 1.95 -16.82
CA LEU A 45 -23.12 1.90 -18.22
C LEU A 45 -24.18 1.26 -19.12
N PHE A 46 -24.83 0.20 -18.65
CA PHE A 46 -25.94 -0.42 -19.36
C PHE A 46 -27.13 0.54 -19.50
N GLY A 47 -27.48 1.28 -18.44
CA GLY A 47 -28.53 2.29 -18.49
C GLY A 47 -28.23 3.42 -19.48
N ILE A 48 -26.99 3.94 -19.48
CA ILE A 48 -26.54 4.94 -20.45
C ILE A 48 -26.65 4.41 -21.88
N TRP A 49 -26.17 3.18 -22.11
CA TRP A 49 -26.25 2.55 -23.42
C TRP A 49 -27.71 2.39 -23.87
N TYR A 50 -28.57 1.83 -23.02
CA TYR A 50 -29.99 1.59 -23.30
C TYR A 50 -30.75 2.88 -23.67
N ILE A 51 -30.53 3.97 -22.91
CA ILE A 51 -31.14 5.28 -23.20
C ILE A 51 -30.56 5.89 -24.50
N GLY A 52 -29.28 5.62 -24.79
CA GLY A 52 -28.60 6.12 -25.99
C GLY A 52 -29.00 5.43 -27.29
N VAL A 53 -29.37 4.15 -27.26
CA VAL A 53 -29.73 3.35 -28.46
C VAL A 53 -30.70 4.10 -29.41
N PRO A 54 -31.88 4.59 -28.97
CA PRO A 54 -32.84 5.24 -29.87
C PRO A 54 -32.31 6.53 -30.52
N GLY A 55 -31.35 7.22 -29.89
CA GLY A 55 -30.69 8.39 -30.48
C GLY A 55 -29.58 8.02 -31.45
N LEU A 56 -28.82 6.97 -31.15
CA LEU A 56 -27.70 6.49 -31.98
C LEU A 56 -28.19 5.80 -33.26
N GLU A 57 -29.28 5.03 -33.18
CA GLU A 57 -29.88 4.35 -34.33
C GLU A 57 -30.35 5.33 -35.42
N ARG A 58 -30.77 6.55 -35.03
CA ARG A 58 -31.19 7.60 -35.97
C ARG A 58 -30.02 8.22 -36.74
N ILE A 59 -28.80 8.18 -36.19
CA ILE A 59 -27.61 8.75 -36.84
C ILE A 59 -26.99 7.69 -37.76
N GLN A 60 -26.74 6.48 -37.23
CA GLN A 60 -26.11 5.40 -37.98
C GLN A 60 -26.43 4.04 -37.34
N PRO A 61 -27.00 3.06 -38.08
CA PRO A 61 -27.48 1.79 -37.49
C PRO A 61 -26.41 0.91 -36.82
N LEU A 62 -25.13 1.07 -37.19
CA LEU A 62 -24.02 0.26 -36.64
C LEU A 62 -23.45 0.85 -35.35
N LEU A 63 -23.69 2.14 -35.08
CA LEU A 63 -23.10 2.87 -33.96
C LEU A 63 -23.54 2.36 -32.56
N PRO A 64 -24.83 2.00 -32.33
CA PRO A 64 -25.25 1.38 -31.07
C PRO A 64 -24.54 0.06 -30.77
N TRP A 65 -24.30 -0.76 -31.81
CA TRP A 65 -23.59 -2.03 -31.70
C TRP A 65 -22.11 -1.84 -31.41
N ALA A 66 -21.45 -0.88 -32.07
CA ALA A 66 -20.04 -0.56 -31.82
C ALA A 66 -19.81 -0.05 -30.39
N ILE A 67 -20.66 0.88 -29.92
CA ILE A 67 -20.57 1.41 -28.55
C ILE A 67 -20.95 0.34 -27.52
N GLY A 68 -21.96 -0.49 -27.82
CA GLY A 68 -22.34 -1.62 -26.97
C GLY A 68 -21.20 -2.63 -26.81
N ALA A 69 -20.53 -2.99 -27.90
CA ALA A 69 -19.37 -3.88 -27.86
C ALA A 69 -18.21 -3.28 -27.05
N LEU A 70 -17.92 -1.98 -27.22
CA LEU A 70 -16.89 -1.27 -26.45
C LEU A 70 -17.18 -1.29 -24.94
N LEU A 71 -18.41 -0.91 -24.55
CA LEU A 71 -18.84 -0.88 -23.15
C LEU A 71 -18.85 -2.27 -22.52
N THR A 72 -19.32 -3.27 -23.26
CA THR A 72 -19.30 -4.68 -22.83
C THR A 72 -17.87 -5.16 -22.63
N GLY A 73 -16.96 -4.82 -23.55
CA GLY A 73 -15.53 -5.10 -23.42
C GLY A 73 -14.91 -4.49 -22.17
N ALA A 74 -15.24 -3.22 -21.85
CA ALA A 74 -14.78 -2.55 -20.64
C ALA A 74 -15.30 -3.21 -19.34
N VAL A 75 -16.57 -3.64 -19.33
CA VAL A 75 -17.16 -4.37 -18.19
C VAL A 75 -16.49 -5.74 -18.02
N LEU A 76 -16.29 -6.48 -19.11
CA LEU A 76 -15.61 -7.77 -19.08
C LEU A 76 -14.16 -7.63 -18.58
N LEU A 77 -13.41 -6.66 -19.09
CA LEU A 77 -12.04 -6.40 -18.64
C LEU A 77 -11.99 -6.06 -17.14
N SER A 78 -12.95 -5.26 -16.66
CA SER A 78 -13.10 -4.97 -15.23
C SER A 78 -13.41 -6.23 -14.42
N PHE A 79 -14.35 -7.06 -14.88
CA PHE A 79 -14.70 -8.32 -14.24
C PHE A 79 -13.51 -9.29 -14.17
N PHE A 80 -12.78 -9.46 -15.27
CA PHE A 80 -11.59 -10.32 -15.31
C PHE A 80 -10.49 -9.82 -14.37
N GLY A 81 -10.28 -8.50 -14.26
CA GLY A 81 -9.31 -7.95 -13.29
C GLY A 81 -9.69 -8.23 -11.84
N ILE A 82 -10.97 -8.13 -11.49
CA ILE A 82 -11.46 -8.45 -10.13
C ILE A 82 -11.39 -9.95 -9.87
N PHE A 83 -11.77 -10.76 -10.85
CA PHE A 83 -11.67 -12.21 -10.76
C PHE A 83 -10.23 -12.65 -10.50
N ASN A 84 -9.25 -12.08 -11.23
CA ASN A 84 -7.82 -12.33 -11.00
C ASN A 84 -7.38 -11.91 -9.59
N MET A 85 -7.90 -10.80 -9.06
CA MET A 85 -7.63 -10.34 -7.70
C MET A 85 -8.26 -11.25 -6.63
N VAL A 86 -9.47 -11.76 -6.87
CA VAL A 86 -10.14 -12.75 -5.99
C VAL A 86 -9.34 -14.05 -5.96
N LEU A 87 -8.87 -14.55 -7.11
CA LEU A 87 -7.98 -15.71 -7.20
C LEU A 87 -6.69 -15.50 -6.40
N ALA A 88 -6.07 -14.33 -6.53
CA ALA A 88 -4.86 -13.99 -5.79
C ALA A 88 -5.08 -13.99 -4.26
N VAL A 89 -6.25 -13.56 -3.80
CA VAL A 89 -6.60 -13.60 -2.37
C VAL A 89 -7.02 -15.00 -1.91
N ALA A 90 -7.65 -15.79 -2.77
CA ALA A 90 -7.99 -17.19 -2.52
C ALA A 90 -6.76 -18.12 -2.51
N GLY A 91 -5.59 -17.61 -2.93
CA GLY A 91 -4.32 -18.34 -2.92
C GLY A 91 -4.11 -19.26 -4.13
N LEU A 92 -4.93 -19.09 -5.17
CA LEU A 92 -4.80 -19.77 -6.46
C LEU A 92 -3.77 -19.06 -7.36
N PRO A 93 -3.17 -19.75 -8.35
CA PRO A 93 -2.16 -19.17 -9.23
C PRO A 93 -2.74 -17.94 -9.94
N TYR A 94 -2.14 -16.78 -9.68
CA TYR A 94 -2.48 -15.51 -10.33
C TYR A 94 -1.94 -15.53 -11.76
N LEU A 95 -2.67 -14.96 -12.73
CA LEU A 95 -2.21 -14.88 -14.12
C LEU A 95 -1.23 -13.70 -14.27
N PRO A 96 0.09 -13.94 -14.54
CA PRO A 96 1.10 -12.89 -14.55
C PRO A 96 0.96 -11.89 -15.70
N TRP A 97 0.31 -12.28 -16.79
CA TRP A 97 0.09 -11.40 -17.96
C TRP A 97 -0.89 -10.24 -17.66
N MET A 98 -1.74 -10.37 -16.63
CA MET A 98 -2.74 -9.36 -16.24
C MET A 98 -2.31 -8.45 -15.06
N LYS A 99 -1.03 -8.47 -14.64
CA LYS A 99 -0.55 -7.66 -13.51
C LYS A 99 -0.85 -6.17 -13.69
N ARG A 100 -0.50 -5.62 -14.87
CA ARG A 100 -0.68 -4.20 -15.18
C ARG A 100 -2.15 -3.77 -15.16
N GLN A 101 -3.02 -4.54 -15.82
CA GLN A 101 -4.46 -4.30 -15.85
C GLN A 101 -5.10 -4.40 -14.46
N THR A 102 -4.68 -5.37 -13.64
CA THR A 102 -5.23 -5.57 -12.29
C THR A 102 -4.88 -4.38 -11.39
N TYR A 103 -3.65 -3.89 -11.43
CA TYR A 103 -3.22 -2.72 -10.65
C TYR A 103 -3.85 -1.41 -11.14
N GLU A 104 -3.96 -1.20 -12.45
CA GLU A 104 -4.67 -0.04 -13.03
C GLU A 104 -6.15 -0.02 -12.62
N LEU A 105 -6.83 -1.17 -12.64
CA LEU A 105 -8.19 -1.34 -12.12
C LEU A 105 -8.29 -1.04 -10.63
N ILE A 106 -7.36 -1.53 -9.83
CA ILE A 106 -7.31 -1.24 -8.39
C ILE A 106 -7.17 0.28 -8.17
N ASN A 107 -6.28 0.95 -8.90
CA ASN A 107 -6.08 2.39 -8.78
C ASN A 107 -7.31 3.21 -9.20
N LEU A 108 -8.02 2.77 -10.23
CA LEU A 108 -9.23 3.43 -10.71
C LEU A 108 -10.43 3.18 -9.79
N LEU A 109 -10.65 1.93 -9.35
CA LEU A 109 -11.83 1.52 -8.58
C LEU A 109 -11.69 1.83 -7.09
N PHE A 110 -10.48 1.96 -6.55
CA PHE A 110 -10.28 2.19 -5.11
C PHE A 110 -10.88 3.52 -4.62
N PRO A 111 -10.67 4.68 -5.27
CA PRO A 111 -11.32 5.94 -4.87
C PRO A 111 -12.85 5.84 -4.87
N ALA A 112 -13.42 5.12 -5.84
CA ALA A 112 -14.85 4.85 -5.91
C ALA A 112 -15.30 3.94 -4.75
N ALA A 113 -14.54 2.89 -4.43
CA ALA A 113 -14.80 2.00 -3.30
C ALA A 113 -14.76 2.73 -1.94
N VAL A 114 -13.87 3.71 -1.76
CA VAL A 114 -13.83 4.54 -0.55
C VAL A 114 -15.05 5.44 -0.45
N ARG A 115 -15.46 6.08 -1.55
CA ARG A 115 -16.66 6.94 -1.59
C ARG A 115 -17.93 6.13 -1.31
N LEU A 116 -18.08 4.95 -1.93
CA LEU A 116 -19.19 4.04 -1.68
C LEU A 116 -19.16 3.50 -0.26
N GLY A 117 -17.99 3.09 0.25
CA GLY A 117 -17.84 2.62 1.62
C GLY A 117 -18.24 3.65 2.66
N ALA A 118 -18.02 4.93 2.40
CA ALA A 118 -18.47 6.02 3.27
C ALA A 118 -20.01 6.07 3.38
N LEU A 119 -20.75 5.77 2.30
CA LEU A 119 -22.22 5.69 2.31
C LEU A 119 -22.72 4.50 3.15
N PHE A 120 -21.97 3.40 3.19
CA PHE A 120 -22.27 2.23 4.03
C PHE A 120 -21.71 2.33 5.47
N GLY A 121 -21.28 3.51 5.91
CA GLY A 121 -20.75 3.73 7.26
C GLY A 121 -19.39 3.06 7.53
N VAL A 122 -18.69 2.60 6.48
CA VAL A 122 -17.36 2.00 6.60
C VAL A 122 -16.32 3.10 6.79
N LYS A 123 -15.61 3.06 7.92
CA LYS A 123 -14.51 4.00 8.19
C LYS A 123 -13.44 3.90 7.10
N ARG A 124 -13.12 5.02 6.44
CA ARG A 124 -12.08 5.13 5.39
C ARG A 124 -10.78 4.43 5.78
N ARG A 125 -10.28 4.65 7.00
CA ARG A 125 -9.07 4.01 7.53
C ARG A 125 -9.08 2.48 7.44
N ARG A 126 -10.25 1.84 7.62
CA ARG A 126 -10.39 0.37 7.52
C ARG A 126 -10.25 -0.11 6.07
N LEU A 127 -10.75 0.66 5.11
CA LEU A 127 -10.59 0.37 3.68
C LEU A 127 -9.13 0.56 3.25
N GLU A 128 -8.50 1.66 3.64
CA GLU A 128 -7.08 1.94 3.37
C GLU A 128 -6.17 0.82 3.93
N GLY A 129 -6.40 0.40 5.18
CA GLY A 129 -5.67 -0.73 5.77
C GLY A 129 -5.91 -2.05 5.04
N SER A 130 -7.13 -2.28 4.53
CA SER A 130 -7.45 -3.48 3.75
C SER A 130 -6.77 -3.48 2.38
N PHE A 131 -6.65 -2.32 1.74
CA PHE A 131 -5.87 -2.14 0.51
C PHE A 131 -4.41 -2.50 0.73
N ILE A 132 -3.77 -1.97 1.78
CA ILE A 132 -2.37 -2.25 2.08
C ILE A 132 -2.16 -3.76 2.31
N ALA A 133 -3.05 -4.41 3.05
CA ALA A 133 -2.96 -5.86 3.28
C ALA A 133 -3.11 -6.70 2.01
N VAL A 134 -3.89 -6.22 1.02
CA VAL A 134 -3.98 -6.87 -0.29
C VAL A 134 -2.75 -6.55 -1.15
N SER A 135 -2.28 -5.31 -1.16
CA SER A 135 -1.07 -4.91 -1.89
C SER A 135 0.15 -5.69 -1.42
N ASN A 136 0.37 -5.81 -0.10
CA ASN A 136 1.45 -6.62 0.45
C ASN A 136 1.30 -8.09 0.05
N LEU A 137 0.08 -8.65 0.14
CA LEU A 137 -0.15 -10.04 -0.30
C LEU A 137 0.24 -10.25 -1.76
N LEU A 138 -0.16 -9.33 -2.65
CA LEU A 138 0.20 -9.37 -4.06
C LEU A 138 1.72 -9.27 -4.24
N PHE A 139 2.36 -8.36 -3.52
CA PHE A 139 3.81 -8.20 -3.51
C PHE A 139 4.52 -9.51 -3.15
N HIS A 140 4.14 -10.17 -2.04
CA HIS A 140 4.74 -11.44 -1.62
C HIS A 140 4.51 -12.57 -2.63
N ARG A 141 3.32 -12.62 -3.26
CA ARG A 141 3.01 -13.62 -4.29
C ARG A 141 3.84 -13.46 -5.57
N MET A 142 4.34 -12.25 -5.83
CA MET A 142 5.23 -12.02 -6.97
C MET A 142 6.65 -12.55 -6.73
N HIS A 143 7.00 -12.98 -5.51
CA HIS A 143 8.34 -13.49 -5.15
C HIS A 143 9.46 -12.55 -5.60
N ILE A 144 9.23 -11.24 -5.42
CA ILE A 144 10.20 -10.22 -5.81
C ILE A 144 11.34 -10.23 -4.81
N ARG A 145 12.54 -10.51 -5.29
CA ARG A 145 13.77 -10.31 -4.54
C ARG A 145 14.65 -9.28 -5.24
N VAL A 146 15.34 -8.47 -4.45
CA VAL A 146 16.25 -7.43 -4.93
C VAL A 146 17.52 -7.43 -4.09
N PRO A 147 18.67 -7.05 -4.65
CA PRO A 147 19.87 -6.86 -3.84
C PRO A 147 19.67 -5.65 -2.91
N ALA A 148 20.27 -5.71 -1.72
CA ALA A 148 20.00 -4.74 -0.65
C ALA A 148 20.32 -3.29 -1.08
N ASP A 149 21.40 -3.08 -1.84
CA ASP A 149 21.80 -1.78 -2.39
C ASP A 149 20.76 -1.18 -3.37
N ARG A 150 19.82 -2.00 -3.87
CA ARG A 150 18.72 -1.55 -4.74
C ARG A 150 17.38 -1.47 -4.02
N LEU A 151 17.34 -1.71 -2.71
CA LEU A 151 16.17 -1.56 -1.87
C LEU A 151 16.17 -0.18 -1.21
N LEU A 152 15.05 0.54 -1.31
CA LEU A 152 14.82 1.78 -0.61
C LEU A 152 13.82 1.59 0.53
N VAL A 153 14.23 1.90 1.75
CA VAL A 153 13.37 1.96 2.93
C VAL A 153 13.03 3.41 3.25
N VAL A 154 11.74 3.77 3.22
CA VAL A 154 11.26 5.13 3.51
C VAL A 154 10.38 5.14 4.74
N THR A 155 10.64 6.07 5.66
CA THR A 155 9.91 6.19 6.93
C THR A 155 9.48 7.62 7.22
N PRO A 156 8.35 7.86 7.92
CA PRO A 156 7.90 9.19 8.26
C PRO A 156 8.76 9.77 9.37
N HIS A 157 8.98 11.07 9.31
CA HIS A 157 9.52 11.83 10.44
C HIS A 157 8.71 11.66 11.74
N CYS A 158 7.44 11.25 11.66
CA CYS A 158 6.59 10.97 12.82
C CYS A 158 7.13 9.85 13.72
N LEU A 159 8.03 8.98 13.24
CA LEU A 159 8.73 7.98 14.05
C LEU A 159 9.81 8.60 14.93
N GLN A 160 10.33 9.75 14.53
CA GLN A 160 11.29 10.49 15.32
C GLN A 160 10.59 11.11 16.53
N LEU A 161 11.26 11.06 17.69
CA LEU A 161 10.77 11.72 18.89
C LEU A 161 10.73 13.24 18.68
N ALA A 162 9.62 13.89 19.01
CA ALA A 162 9.42 15.33 18.81
C ALA A 162 10.44 16.19 19.58
N SER A 163 10.95 15.69 20.71
CA SER A 163 11.99 16.35 21.52
C SER A 163 13.42 16.03 21.06
N CYS A 164 13.60 15.32 19.93
CA CYS A 164 14.92 14.98 19.44
C CYS A 164 15.63 16.24 18.88
N PRO A 165 16.83 16.59 19.36
CA PRO A 165 17.54 17.79 18.90
C PRO A 165 18.15 17.63 17.49
N HIS A 166 18.34 16.39 17.01
CA HIS A 166 19.02 16.11 15.74
C HIS A 166 18.03 15.92 14.59
N LYS A 167 18.08 16.74 13.55
CA LYS A 167 17.21 16.57 12.37
C LYS A 167 17.75 15.45 11.47
N VAL A 168 17.01 14.35 11.35
CA VAL A 168 17.37 13.17 10.53
C VAL A 168 16.66 13.14 9.16
N THR A 169 15.89 14.19 8.85
CA THR A 169 15.23 14.36 7.57
C THR A 169 16.26 14.38 6.44
N ARG A 170 16.06 13.57 5.39
CA ARG A 170 16.98 13.34 4.25
C ARG A 170 18.30 12.64 4.58
N ASP A 171 18.88 12.85 5.76
CA ASP A 171 20.12 12.17 6.18
C ASP A 171 19.91 11.45 7.52
N PRO A 172 19.63 10.14 7.48
CA PRO A 172 19.47 9.33 8.70
C PRO A 172 20.75 9.22 9.54
N ASN A 173 21.93 9.46 8.96
CA ASN A 173 23.21 9.31 9.67
C ASN A 173 23.41 10.37 10.77
N ASN A 174 22.60 11.43 10.76
CA ASN A 174 22.58 12.40 11.85
C ASN A 174 21.96 11.82 13.15
N CYS A 175 21.39 10.61 13.11
CA CYS A 175 20.86 9.95 14.30
C CYS A 175 21.99 9.51 15.23
N LYS A 176 21.94 9.95 16.50
CA LYS A 176 22.89 9.52 17.56
C LYS A 176 22.53 8.19 18.23
N ARG A 177 21.55 7.44 17.71
CA ARG A 177 21.13 6.12 18.21
C ARG A 177 20.88 6.09 19.73
N CYS A 178 20.24 7.14 20.24
CA CYS A 178 19.98 7.29 21.68
C CYS A 178 18.92 6.32 22.25
N GLY A 179 18.36 5.41 21.44
CA GLY A 179 17.30 4.48 21.85
C GLY A 179 15.92 5.11 22.11
N GLY A 180 15.78 6.44 21.97
CA GLY A 180 14.52 7.15 22.24
C GLY A 180 13.44 7.00 21.17
N CYS A 181 13.78 6.50 19.98
CA CYS A 181 12.83 6.29 18.87
C CYS A 181 13.33 5.17 17.94
N ASN A 182 12.43 4.63 17.10
CA ASN A 182 12.77 3.51 16.21
C ASN A 182 13.70 3.88 15.04
N ILE A 183 13.96 5.18 14.81
CA ILE A 183 14.91 5.61 13.77
C ILE A 183 16.31 5.06 14.04
N GLY A 184 16.75 5.03 15.30
CA GLY A 184 18.07 4.48 15.65
C GLY A 184 18.19 3.01 15.25
N ASP A 185 17.18 2.21 15.56
CA ASP A 185 17.12 0.78 15.22
C ASP A 185 17.12 0.57 13.69
N LEU A 186 16.41 1.42 12.95
CA LEU A 186 16.35 1.38 11.48
C LEU A 186 17.67 1.78 10.82
N VAL A 187 18.40 2.75 11.39
CA VAL A 187 19.76 3.09 10.92
C VAL A 187 20.69 1.89 11.11
N THR A 188 20.69 1.28 12.29
CA THR A 188 21.49 0.07 12.55
C THR A 188 21.15 -1.05 11.57
N LEU A 189 19.86 -1.33 11.35
CA LEU A 189 19.41 -2.32 10.36
C LEU A 189 19.88 -2.00 8.93
N SER A 190 19.87 -0.72 8.55
CA SER A 190 20.33 -0.30 7.22
C SER A 190 21.82 -0.55 7.01
N GLU A 191 22.64 -0.40 8.06
CA GLU A 191 24.07 -0.70 8.03
C GLU A 191 24.33 -2.21 8.03
N GLU A 192 23.58 -2.98 8.84
CA GLU A 192 23.66 -4.43 8.91
C GLU A 192 23.32 -5.10 7.57
N MET A 193 22.23 -4.67 6.93
CA MET A 193 21.69 -5.31 5.74
C MET A 193 22.10 -4.62 4.43
N GLY A 194 22.62 -3.38 4.49
CA GLY A 194 23.15 -2.65 3.32
C GLY A 194 22.10 -2.01 2.41
N PHE A 195 20.90 -1.69 2.91
CA PHE A 195 19.85 -1.03 2.12
C PHE A 195 19.87 0.50 2.23
N HIS A 196 19.32 1.19 1.23
CA HIS A 196 19.16 2.65 1.28
C HIS A 196 18.04 3.04 2.23
N PHE A 197 18.34 3.85 3.24
CA PHE A 197 17.36 4.32 4.22
C PHE A 197 17.15 5.83 4.13
N PHE A 198 15.89 6.29 4.19
CA PHE A 198 15.54 7.71 4.18
C PHE A 198 14.36 8.02 5.12
N VAL A 199 14.43 9.18 5.78
CA VAL A 199 13.33 9.73 6.59
C VAL A 199 12.70 10.91 5.86
N ALA A 200 11.39 10.81 5.59
CA ALA A 200 10.61 11.82 4.88
C ALA A 200 9.64 12.57 5.81
N THR A 201 9.57 13.89 5.68
CA THR A 201 8.62 14.73 6.43
C THR A 201 7.19 14.64 5.91
N GLY A 202 7.00 14.10 4.71
CA GLY A 202 5.69 13.90 4.14
C GLY A 202 5.79 13.18 2.80
N GLY A 203 4.61 12.93 2.24
CA GLY A 203 4.45 12.19 1.02
C GLY A 203 5.25 12.75 -0.16
N THR A 204 5.18 14.06 -0.45
CA THR A 204 5.89 14.66 -1.59
C THR A 204 7.39 14.39 -1.55
N LEU A 205 8.02 14.54 -0.37
CA LEU A 205 9.44 14.27 -0.21
C LEU A 205 9.75 12.78 -0.41
N ALA A 206 8.88 11.88 0.08
CA ALA A 206 9.04 10.44 -0.14
C ALA A 206 9.04 10.09 -1.65
N ARG A 207 8.12 10.65 -2.45
CA ARG A 207 8.10 10.42 -3.91
C ARG A 207 9.34 10.98 -4.59
N GLN A 208 9.81 12.16 -4.16
CA GLN A 208 11.03 12.75 -4.69
C GLN A 208 12.26 11.86 -4.43
N VAL A 209 12.37 11.27 -3.23
CA VAL A 209 13.45 10.33 -2.91
C VAL A 209 13.36 9.08 -3.79
N VAL A 210 12.17 8.49 -3.94
CA VAL A 210 11.97 7.33 -4.83
C VAL A 210 12.40 7.65 -6.27
N TYR A 211 12.03 8.82 -6.79
CA TYR A 211 12.38 9.26 -8.15
C TYR A 211 13.89 9.46 -8.33
N ASN A 212 14.56 10.03 -7.34
CA ASN A 212 16.00 10.31 -7.40
C ASN A 212 16.84 9.04 -7.21
N THR A 213 16.48 8.19 -6.25
CA THR A 213 17.24 6.97 -5.92
C THR A 213 17.04 5.87 -6.96
N ARG A 214 15.91 5.85 -7.67
CA ARG A 214 15.55 4.81 -8.66
C ARG A 214 15.80 3.38 -8.15
N PRO A 215 15.23 2.99 -7.00
CA PRO A 215 15.40 1.65 -6.46
C PRO A 215 14.66 0.60 -7.31
N LYS A 216 14.95 -0.69 -7.08
CA LYS A 216 14.20 -1.80 -7.69
C LYS A 216 12.95 -2.20 -6.89
N ALA A 217 12.94 -1.92 -5.59
CA ALA A 217 11.78 -2.10 -4.72
C ALA A 217 11.79 -1.08 -3.58
N VAL A 218 10.63 -0.84 -2.98
CA VAL A 218 10.47 0.07 -1.83
C VAL A 218 9.80 -0.66 -0.67
N LEU A 219 10.36 -0.52 0.53
CA LEU A 219 9.66 -0.79 1.77
C LEU A 219 9.29 0.55 2.42
N ALA A 220 8.01 0.85 2.48
CA ALA A 220 7.51 2.06 3.11
C ALA A 220 6.93 1.73 4.48
N ILE A 221 7.27 2.53 5.49
CA ILE A 221 6.60 2.51 6.79
C ILE A 221 5.77 3.77 6.84
N ALA A 222 4.45 3.73 7.05
CA ALA A 222 3.65 4.93 7.27
C ALA A 222 2.26 4.61 7.82
N CYS A 223 1.40 5.62 7.92
CA CYS A 223 -0.02 5.43 8.22
C CYS A 223 -0.77 4.87 6.99
N GLU A 224 -2.01 4.42 7.19
CA GLU A 224 -2.83 3.79 6.16
C GLU A 224 -3.01 4.68 4.92
N ARG A 225 -3.26 5.97 5.14
CA ARG A 225 -3.48 6.97 4.08
C ARG A 225 -2.21 7.19 3.24
N ASP A 226 -1.08 7.36 3.90
CA ASP A 226 0.19 7.68 3.23
C ASP A 226 0.75 6.46 2.51
N LEU A 227 0.66 5.26 3.10
CA LEU A 227 1.05 4.01 2.43
C LEU A 227 0.20 3.75 1.20
N MET A 228 -1.12 3.87 1.32
CA MET A 228 -2.01 3.67 0.19
C MET A 228 -1.65 4.62 -0.95
N SER A 229 -1.65 5.94 -0.72
CA SER A 229 -1.30 6.90 -1.78
C SER A 229 0.12 6.69 -2.29
N GLY A 230 1.08 6.37 -1.43
CA GLY A 230 2.47 6.12 -1.80
C GLY A 230 2.62 4.93 -2.76
N ILE A 231 1.98 3.81 -2.46
CA ILE A 231 1.98 2.60 -3.31
C ILE A 231 1.35 2.89 -4.67
N GLN A 232 0.27 3.67 -4.72
CA GLN A 232 -0.39 4.02 -5.97
C GLN A 232 0.47 4.92 -6.85
N ASP A 233 1.17 5.90 -6.25
CA ASP A 233 1.95 6.90 -6.97
C ASP A 233 3.27 6.37 -7.54
N VAL A 234 3.88 5.36 -6.90
CA VAL A 234 5.16 4.80 -7.35
C VAL A 234 5.00 3.69 -8.38
N PHE A 235 3.77 3.27 -8.69
CA PHE A 235 3.52 2.25 -9.71
C PHE A 235 4.17 2.63 -11.05
N PRO A 236 4.88 1.72 -11.76
CA PRO A 236 4.93 0.25 -11.59
C PRO A 236 6.01 -0.29 -10.64
N LEU A 237 6.66 0.56 -9.84
CA LEU A 237 7.69 0.13 -8.89
C LEU A 237 7.10 -0.77 -7.78
N PRO A 238 7.65 -1.97 -7.53
CA PRO A 238 7.20 -2.83 -6.44
C PRO A 238 7.37 -2.17 -5.07
N ALA A 239 6.28 -2.10 -4.31
CA ALA A 239 6.29 -1.51 -2.97
C ALA A 239 5.55 -2.38 -1.96
N VAL A 240 6.14 -2.53 -0.77
CA VAL A 240 5.52 -3.16 0.40
C VAL A 240 5.36 -2.13 1.52
N GLY A 241 4.26 -2.23 2.28
CA GLY A 241 3.92 -1.27 3.34
C GLY A 241 3.88 -1.88 4.74
N VAL A 242 4.60 -1.31 5.69
CA VAL A 242 4.47 -1.63 7.13
C VAL A 242 3.72 -0.51 7.84
N LEU A 243 2.62 -0.84 8.51
CA LEU A 243 1.81 0.15 9.20
C LEU A 243 2.52 0.67 10.45
N ASN A 244 2.57 2.00 10.60
CA ASN A 244 3.04 2.59 11.83
C ASN A 244 1.99 2.51 12.95
N ILE A 245 2.51 2.49 14.16
CA ILE A 245 1.76 2.43 15.40
C ILE A 245 1.69 3.83 15.99
N ARG A 246 0.51 4.22 16.47
CA ARG A 246 0.21 5.60 16.89
C ARG A 246 -0.17 5.68 18.37
N PRO A 247 0.77 5.47 19.31
CA PRO A 247 0.47 5.45 20.74
C PRO A 247 0.14 6.83 21.31
N ASN A 248 0.61 7.90 20.67
CA ASN A 248 0.43 9.29 21.12
C ASN A 248 -0.41 10.14 20.16
N GLY A 249 -1.24 9.49 19.34
CA GLY A 249 -2.10 10.16 18.35
C GLY A 249 -1.54 10.16 16.92
N PRO A 250 -2.23 10.80 15.97
CA PRO A 250 -1.80 10.86 14.58
C PRO A 250 -0.55 11.73 14.43
N CYS A 251 0.44 11.23 13.68
CA CYS A 251 1.63 11.98 13.28
C CYS A 251 2.48 12.55 14.44
N TYR A 252 2.39 11.96 15.64
CA TYR A 252 3.14 12.42 16.81
C TYR A 252 3.70 11.22 17.58
N ASN A 253 5.04 11.18 17.74
CA ASN A 253 5.79 10.13 18.45
C ASN A 253 5.22 8.73 18.15
N THR A 254 5.21 8.39 16.87
CA THR A 254 4.74 7.11 16.36
C THR A 254 5.83 6.05 16.50
N SER A 255 5.44 4.79 16.49
CA SER A 255 6.34 3.65 16.60
C SER A 255 6.09 2.68 15.45
N VAL A 256 6.92 1.66 15.31
CA VAL A 256 6.73 0.58 14.35
C VAL A 256 7.15 -0.73 14.99
N ASP A 257 6.51 -1.82 14.55
CA ASP A 257 6.95 -3.17 14.89
C ASP A 257 8.23 -3.51 14.11
N MET A 258 9.36 -3.49 14.81
CA MET A 258 10.66 -3.80 14.21
C MET A 258 10.78 -5.27 13.78
N ALA A 259 10.04 -6.19 14.40
CA ALA A 259 10.06 -7.60 14.00
C ALA A 259 9.37 -7.78 12.63
N GLU A 260 8.23 -7.13 12.43
CA GLU A 260 7.56 -7.11 11.12
C GLU A 260 8.42 -6.44 10.05
N VAL A 261 9.11 -5.33 10.37
CA VAL A 261 10.05 -4.69 9.43
C VAL A 261 11.17 -5.64 9.03
N ARG A 262 11.83 -6.29 10.01
CA ARG A 262 12.91 -7.25 9.75
C ARG A 262 12.43 -8.41 8.89
N ARG A 263 11.28 -9.02 9.22
CA ARG A 263 10.68 -10.11 8.44
C ARG A 263 10.45 -9.71 6.98
N GLN A 264 9.91 -8.50 6.75
CA GLN A 264 9.67 -7.98 5.40
C GLN A 264 10.98 -7.76 4.64
N LEU A 265 12.02 -7.25 5.30
CA LEU A 265 13.34 -7.06 4.69
C LEU A 265 13.97 -8.40 4.30
N GLU A 266 13.93 -9.41 5.16
CA GLU A 266 14.46 -10.75 4.90
C GLU A 266 13.75 -11.47 3.75
N GLU A 267 12.45 -11.23 3.56
CA GLU A 267 11.70 -11.79 2.42
C GLU A 267 12.03 -11.12 1.07
N ILE A 268 12.46 -9.86 1.10
CA ILE A 268 12.70 -9.01 -0.09
C ILE A 268 14.15 -9.01 -0.52
N ILE A 269 15.07 -9.02 0.44
CA ILE A 269 16.50 -8.94 0.17
C ILE A 269 16.99 -10.30 -0.32
N GLU A 270 17.73 -10.30 -1.43
CA GLU A 270 18.44 -11.49 -1.89
C GLU A 270 19.48 -11.92 -0.84
N PRO A 271 19.60 -13.23 -0.52
CA PRO A 271 20.67 -13.69 0.33
C PRO A 271 22.02 -13.29 -0.27
N ASN A 272 22.89 -12.72 0.56
CA ASN A 272 24.17 -12.19 0.12
C ASN A 272 25.03 -13.35 -0.46
N PRO A 273 25.58 -13.22 -1.68
CA PRO A 273 26.45 -14.26 -2.24
C PRO A 273 27.65 -14.62 -1.35
N LYS A 274 28.03 -13.74 -0.42
CA LYS A 274 29.14 -13.96 0.54
C LYS A 274 28.79 -14.87 1.73
N ASP A 275 27.51 -15.23 1.90
CA ASP A 275 27.03 -16.13 2.96
C ASP A 275 26.79 -17.57 2.47
N THR A 276 27.31 -17.92 1.28
CA THR A 276 27.32 -19.29 0.69
C THR A 276 28.76 -19.75 0.50
#